data_AF-A0A9E1HH36-F1
#
_entry.id   AF-A0A9E1HH36-F1
#
_cell.length_a   1.000
_cell.length_b   1.000
_cell.length_c   1.000
_cell.angle_alpha   90.00
_cell.angle_beta   90.00
_cell.angle_gamma   90.00
#
_symmetry.space_group_name_H-M   'P 1'
#
loop_
_entity.id
_entity.type
_entity.pdbx_description
1 polymer ?
#
loop_
_entity_poly.entity_id
_entity_poly.type
_entity_poly.pdbx_seq_one_letter_code
_entity_poly.pdbx_strand_id
1 'polypeptide(L)'
;MYSKSEGGYWDFKRSWHVDDGCLLHDIICLANNIENRDCYIIIGIDENNDFEYYSLNDDPNRKNNNELSTFLRDKKFFGGIRPSVSLKTITVEGHEIDVLTIRNDIHTPYFLTEDYTSKKKDIQKPKVVLKQNIYTRINDTNTPINRTADVDKIEYLWRKRFGIHLSVEEKVKLYLSDIENWVYDDERAILYYRMEPMFTIEIKRVDYEEKKCQSKRSEFYDQLMIKKGDGFTWEEFEIKYANIVIYTHWVDYLDGGRYMIAVPQHKIISNKSVRRDEMYGIYYYDNSNFQGLVNKILIEHYPGDSREILKSIFNDFIIEFNSGTELKKFVNFLDKNVELLKNDKIFPKLVLDRKYEMEDFDAIEYVVAKKIKWLYENRYLKLE
;
A
#
# COMPACT_ATOMS: atom_id res chain seq x y z
N MET A 1 -18.77 -17.32 -9.20
CA MET A 1 -19.55 -18.22 -10.09
C MET A 1 -19.74 -19.59 -9.46
N TYR A 2 -18.68 -20.36 -9.22
CA TYR A 2 -18.80 -21.72 -8.66
C TYR A 2 -19.45 -21.82 -7.27
N SER A 3 -19.45 -20.74 -6.47
CA SER A 3 -20.12 -20.71 -5.17
C SER A 3 -21.65 -20.60 -5.25
N LYS A 4 -22.22 -20.19 -6.39
CA LYS A 4 -23.67 -20.01 -6.61
C LYS A 4 -24.37 -19.26 -5.46
N SER A 5 -23.74 -18.19 -4.99
CA SER A 5 -24.22 -17.39 -3.87
C SER A 5 -23.83 -15.92 -4.06
N GLU A 6 -24.67 -15.05 -3.52
CA GLU A 6 -24.37 -13.62 -3.34
C GLU A 6 -23.69 -13.34 -2.00
N GLY A 7 -23.15 -12.14 -1.83
CA GLY A 7 -22.56 -11.72 -0.57
C GLY A 7 -22.44 -10.20 -0.42
N GLY A 8 -21.81 -9.78 0.67
CA GLY A 8 -21.74 -8.36 1.08
C GLY A 8 -21.09 -7.44 0.05
N TYR A 9 -20.22 -7.97 -0.80
CA TYR A 9 -19.45 -7.19 -1.79
C TYR A 9 -19.71 -7.61 -3.24
N TRP A 10 -20.65 -8.51 -3.52
CA TRP A 10 -21.03 -8.82 -4.89
C TRP A 10 -22.51 -9.17 -5.04
N ASP A 11 -23.06 -8.77 -6.18
CA ASP A 11 -24.48 -8.85 -6.51
C ASP A 11 -24.59 -9.28 -7.99
N PHE A 12 -25.32 -10.36 -8.26
CA PHE A 12 -25.59 -10.85 -9.59
C PHE A 12 -26.83 -10.17 -10.16
N LYS A 13 -26.79 -9.93 -11.47
CA LYS A 13 -27.94 -9.43 -12.22
C LYS A 13 -28.03 -10.17 -13.53
N ARG A 14 -29.23 -10.63 -13.86
CA ARG A 14 -29.49 -11.28 -15.14
C ARG A 14 -29.17 -10.35 -16.31
N SER A 15 -29.70 -9.13 -16.28
CA SER A 15 -29.59 -8.12 -17.33
C SER A 15 -29.31 -6.75 -16.73
N TRP A 16 -29.00 -5.76 -17.57
CA TRP A 16 -28.88 -4.38 -17.11
C TRP A 16 -30.23 -3.85 -16.61
N HIS A 17 -30.18 -2.93 -15.64
CA HIS A 17 -31.38 -2.35 -15.06
C HIS A 17 -32.14 -1.51 -16.09
N VAL A 18 -33.41 -1.86 -16.29
CA VAL A 18 -34.35 -1.03 -17.05
C VAL A 18 -34.55 0.31 -16.33
N ASP A 19 -34.76 0.26 -15.02
CA ASP A 19 -34.90 1.45 -14.17
C ASP A 19 -33.55 1.91 -13.64
N ASP A 20 -33.09 3.07 -14.14
CA ASP A 20 -31.86 3.71 -13.66
C ASP A 20 -31.93 4.05 -12.15
N GLY A 21 -33.12 4.16 -11.56
CA GLY A 21 -33.31 4.30 -10.11
C GLY A 21 -32.84 3.06 -9.33
N CYS A 22 -33.11 1.87 -9.86
CA CYS A 22 -32.62 0.61 -9.29
C CYS A 22 -31.09 0.50 -9.41
N LEU A 23 -30.54 0.84 -10.58
CA LEU A 23 -29.08 0.85 -10.78
C LEU A 23 -28.39 1.80 -9.79
N LEU A 24 -28.91 3.03 -9.65
CA LEU A 24 -28.33 4.00 -8.72
C LEU A 24 -28.40 3.50 -7.27
N HIS A 25 -29.53 2.91 -6.88
CA HIS A 25 -29.70 2.35 -5.55
C HIS A 25 -28.68 1.23 -5.27
N ASP A 26 -28.51 0.29 -6.19
CA ASP A 26 -27.57 -0.82 -6.03
C ASP A 26 -26.12 -0.31 -5.97
N ILE A 27 -25.75 0.67 -6.81
CA ILE A 27 -24.44 1.33 -6.73
C ILE A 27 -24.24 2.00 -5.37
N ILE A 28 -25.22 2.74 -4.84
CA ILE A 28 -25.07 3.42 -3.54
C ILE A 28 -24.95 2.40 -2.40
N CYS A 29 -25.76 1.33 -2.40
CA CYS A 29 -25.68 0.26 -1.40
C CYS A 29 -24.29 -0.37 -1.35
N LEU A 30 -23.72 -0.68 -2.52
CA LEU A 30 -22.40 -1.30 -2.64
C LEU A 30 -21.26 -0.30 -2.41
N ALA A 31 -21.45 0.98 -2.74
CA ALA A 31 -20.45 2.03 -2.48
C ALA A 31 -20.34 2.37 -1.00
N ASN A 32 -21.47 2.33 -0.27
CA ASN A 32 -21.50 2.40 1.19
C ASN A 32 -21.10 1.06 1.82
N ASN A 33 -19.92 0.61 1.44
CA ASN A 33 -19.43 -0.71 1.74
C ASN A 33 -19.01 -0.88 3.21
N ILE A 34 -19.54 -1.91 3.86
CA ILE A 34 -19.18 -2.34 5.22
C ILE A 34 -18.05 -3.39 5.21
N GLU A 35 -17.80 -4.07 4.08
CA GLU A 35 -16.75 -5.09 3.87
C GLU A 35 -15.35 -4.52 3.61
N ASN A 36 -15.25 -3.18 3.48
CA ASN A 36 -14.02 -2.41 3.25
C ASN A 36 -13.14 -2.94 2.11
N ARG A 37 -13.76 -3.29 0.97
CA ARG A 37 -13.09 -3.79 -0.25
C ARG A 37 -13.83 -3.37 -1.51
N ASP A 38 -13.27 -3.62 -2.68
CA ASP A 38 -14.02 -3.35 -3.91
C ASP A 38 -15.27 -4.24 -3.99
N CYS A 39 -16.36 -3.64 -4.49
CA CYS A 39 -17.65 -4.30 -4.67
C CYS A 39 -17.94 -4.51 -6.15
N TYR A 40 -18.82 -5.47 -6.47
CA TYR A 40 -19.09 -5.87 -7.84
C TYR A 40 -20.58 -6.05 -8.11
N ILE A 41 -21.09 -5.43 -9.17
CA ILE A 41 -22.34 -5.87 -9.81
C ILE A 41 -21.93 -6.69 -11.04
N ILE A 42 -22.31 -7.95 -11.06
CA ILE A 42 -21.95 -8.90 -12.11
C ILE A 42 -23.20 -9.18 -12.95
N ILE A 43 -23.21 -8.63 -14.16
CA ILE A 43 -24.37 -8.61 -15.05
C ILE A 43 -24.18 -9.68 -16.14
N GLY A 44 -25.25 -10.39 -16.49
CA GLY A 44 -25.25 -11.51 -17.44
C GLY A 44 -25.38 -12.88 -16.77
N ILE A 45 -25.87 -12.94 -15.54
CA ILE A 45 -26.01 -14.19 -14.75
C ILE A 45 -27.39 -14.23 -14.09
N ASP A 46 -28.18 -15.26 -14.38
CA ASP A 46 -29.54 -15.43 -13.85
C ASP A 46 -29.55 -16.19 -12.53
N GLU A 47 -29.54 -15.46 -11.42
CA GLU A 47 -29.63 -16.01 -10.06
C GLU A 47 -30.88 -16.86 -9.81
N ASN A 48 -31.98 -16.58 -10.52
CA ASN A 48 -33.24 -17.32 -10.36
C ASN A 48 -33.26 -18.62 -11.16
N ASN A 49 -32.27 -18.82 -12.02
CA ASN A 49 -32.13 -19.98 -12.89
C ASN A 49 -30.73 -20.57 -12.75
N ASP A 50 -30.40 -21.02 -11.54
CA ASP A 50 -29.17 -21.74 -11.20
C ASP A 50 -27.86 -21.05 -11.64
N PHE A 51 -27.86 -19.70 -11.69
CA PHE A 51 -26.74 -18.88 -12.15
C PHE A 51 -26.34 -19.14 -13.61
N GLU A 52 -27.31 -19.49 -14.46
CA GLU A 52 -27.10 -19.63 -15.89
C GLU A 52 -26.69 -18.30 -16.55
N TYR A 53 -25.88 -18.40 -17.60
CA TYR A 53 -25.44 -17.23 -18.37
C TYR A 53 -26.61 -16.62 -19.15
N TYR A 54 -26.66 -15.29 -19.17
CA TYR A 54 -27.63 -14.51 -19.94
C TYR A 54 -26.91 -13.62 -20.95
N SER A 55 -27.32 -13.68 -22.20
CA SER A 55 -26.68 -12.93 -23.29
C SER A 55 -26.91 -11.42 -23.16
N LEU A 56 -25.83 -10.65 -23.27
CA LEU A 56 -25.84 -9.18 -23.18
C LEU A 56 -25.71 -8.47 -24.54
N ASN A 57 -25.67 -9.22 -25.65
CA ASN A 57 -25.37 -8.67 -26.98
C ASN A 57 -26.38 -7.62 -27.45
N ASP A 58 -27.65 -7.78 -27.07
CA ASP A 58 -28.76 -6.93 -27.51
C ASP A 58 -29.49 -6.27 -26.33
N ASP A 59 -28.84 -6.13 -25.16
CA ASP A 59 -29.45 -5.48 -24.01
C ASP A 59 -29.55 -3.95 -24.24
N PRO A 60 -30.77 -3.39 -24.37
CA PRO A 60 -30.95 -1.97 -24.71
C PRO A 60 -30.57 -1.03 -23.57
N ASN A 61 -30.32 -1.56 -22.36
CA ASN A 61 -29.94 -0.80 -21.18
C ASN A 61 -28.45 -0.92 -20.85
N ARG A 62 -27.69 -1.71 -21.62
CA ARG A 62 -26.24 -1.88 -21.45
C ARG A 62 -25.54 -0.53 -21.53
N LYS A 63 -24.81 -0.17 -20.47
CA LYS A 63 -24.05 1.09 -20.40
C LYS A 63 -22.57 0.82 -20.58
N ASN A 64 -21.85 1.77 -21.16
CA ASN A 64 -20.38 1.79 -21.15
C ASN A 64 -19.83 2.71 -20.03
N ASN A 65 -18.50 2.75 -19.89
CA ASN A 65 -17.82 3.56 -18.87
C ASN A 65 -18.13 5.08 -18.94
N ASN A 66 -18.29 5.64 -20.14
CA ASN A 66 -18.59 7.07 -20.31
C ASN A 66 -20.02 7.39 -19.88
N GLU A 67 -20.96 6.51 -20.20
CA GLU A 67 -22.36 6.63 -19.81
C GLU A 67 -22.52 6.48 -18.30
N LEU A 68 -21.84 5.52 -17.67
CA LEU A 68 -21.82 5.38 -16.21
C LEU A 68 -21.21 6.60 -15.51
N SER A 69 -20.10 7.12 -16.05
CA SER A 69 -19.45 8.32 -15.52
C SER A 69 -20.34 9.56 -15.61
N THR A 70 -21.07 9.72 -16.72
CA THR A 70 -22.05 10.80 -16.91
C THR A 70 -23.24 10.60 -15.99
N PHE A 71 -23.76 9.37 -15.94
CA PHE A 71 -24.88 8.99 -15.11
C PHE A 71 -24.67 9.37 -13.64
N LEU A 72 -23.52 9.05 -13.03
CA LEU A 72 -23.24 9.38 -11.64
C LEU A 72 -22.93 10.87 -11.43
N ARG A 73 -22.29 11.53 -12.39
CA ARG A 73 -21.97 12.97 -12.33
C ARG A 73 -23.22 13.84 -12.28
N ASP A 74 -24.28 13.43 -12.96
CA ASP A 74 -25.54 14.17 -13.03
C ASP A 74 -26.37 14.11 -11.73
N LYS A 75 -25.99 13.27 -10.76
CA LYS A 75 -26.71 13.11 -9.50
C LYS A 75 -26.17 14.07 -8.44
N LYS A 76 -27.06 14.64 -7.62
CA LYS A 76 -26.68 15.56 -6.53
C LYS A 76 -26.24 14.81 -5.28
N PHE A 77 -25.07 14.20 -5.33
CA PHE A 77 -24.46 13.63 -4.13
C PHE A 77 -24.05 14.70 -3.12
N PHE A 78 -24.15 14.36 -1.83
CA PHE A 78 -23.67 15.21 -0.75
C PHE A 78 -22.20 15.60 -0.93
N GLY A 79 -21.91 16.90 -0.76
CA GLY A 79 -20.55 17.45 -0.97
C GLY A 79 -20.03 17.39 -2.41
N GLY A 80 -20.84 16.97 -3.38
CA GLY A 80 -20.40 16.75 -4.76
C GLY A 80 -19.50 15.53 -4.95
N ILE A 81 -19.33 14.70 -3.92
CA ILE A 81 -18.48 13.51 -3.93
C ILE A 81 -19.34 12.30 -4.30
N ARG A 82 -18.95 11.56 -5.34
CA ARG A 82 -19.72 10.45 -5.91
C ARG A 82 -18.89 9.16 -5.94
N PRO A 83 -19.52 7.98 -5.89
CA PRO A 83 -18.81 6.72 -5.99
C PRO A 83 -17.98 6.62 -7.29
N SER A 84 -16.80 6.02 -7.19
CA SER A 84 -15.99 5.68 -8.35
C SER A 84 -16.36 4.28 -8.86
N VAL A 85 -16.78 4.19 -10.12
CA VAL A 85 -17.14 2.92 -10.76
C VAL A 85 -16.35 2.69 -12.06
N SER A 86 -16.12 1.43 -12.41
CA SER A 86 -15.53 1.04 -13.69
C SER A 86 -16.11 -0.28 -14.18
N LEU A 87 -16.46 -0.33 -15.45
CA LEU A 87 -17.01 -1.50 -16.12
C LEU A 87 -15.92 -2.22 -16.92
N LYS A 88 -15.88 -3.55 -16.78
CA LYS A 88 -15.10 -4.44 -17.63
C LYS A 88 -15.95 -5.62 -18.09
N THR A 89 -16.02 -5.81 -19.41
CA THR A 89 -16.60 -7.01 -19.99
C THR A 89 -15.54 -8.12 -20.02
N ILE A 90 -15.90 -9.31 -19.56
CA ILE A 90 -15.08 -10.52 -19.61
C ILE A 90 -15.82 -11.61 -20.34
N THR A 91 -15.07 -12.55 -20.93
CA THR A 91 -15.66 -13.75 -21.55
C THR A 91 -15.39 -14.95 -20.65
N VAL A 92 -16.46 -15.64 -20.25
CA VAL A 92 -16.39 -16.88 -19.46
C VAL A 92 -17.16 -17.95 -20.21
N GLU A 93 -16.51 -19.07 -20.54
CA GLU A 93 -17.14 -20.19 -21.26
C GLU A 93 -17.88 -19.76 -22.55
N GLY A 94 -17.31 -18.78 -23.26
CA GLY A 94 -17.89 -18.23 -24.50
C GLY A 94 -19.00 -17.19 -24.32
N HIS A 95 -19.40 -16.87 -23.09
CA HIS A 95 -20.44 -15.89 -22.78
C HIS A 95 -19.83 -14.56 -22.31
N GLU A 96 -20.40 -13.43 -22.76
CA GLU A 96 -20.02 -12.10 -22.28
C GLU A 96 -20.67 -11.78 -20.93
N ILE A 97 -19.87 -11.25 -20.02
CA ILE A 97 -20.30 -10.89 -18.67
C ILE A 97 -19.75 -9.51 -18.35
N ASP A 98 -20.63 -8.63 -17.91
CA ASP A 98 -20.30 -7.26 -17.57
C ASP A 98 -20.03 -7.17 -16.06
N VAL A 99 -18.79 -6.84 -15.68
CA VAL A 99 -18.39 -6.67 -14.29
C VAL A 99 -18.24 -5.18 -14.00
N LEU A 100 -19.23 -4.63 -13.30
CA LEU A 100 -19.18 -3.26 -12.79
C LEU A 100 -18.51 -3.27 -11.41
N THR A 101 -17.28 -2.76 -11.35
CA THR A 101 -16.54 -2.57 -10.10
C THR A 101 -16.91 -1.24 -9.48
N ILE A 102 -17.38 -1.27 -8.23
CA ILE A 102 -17.55 -0.10 -7.37
C ILE A 102 -16.33 -0.07 -6.44
N ARG A 103 -15.47 0.94 -6.60
CA ARG A 103 -14.21 1.00 -5.86
C ARG A 103 -14.45 1.36 -4.41
N ASN A 104 -13.69 0.72 -3.52
CA ASN A 104 -13.65 1.09 -2.13
C ASN A 104 -12.90 2.40 -1.94
N ASP A 105 -13.46 3.31 -1.15
CA ASP A 105 -12.78 4.50 -0.69
C ASP A 105 -13.27 4.93 0.69
N ILE A 106 -12.67 6.00 1.21
CA ILE A 106 -12.99 6.60 2.51
C ILE A 106 -14.08 7.67 2.43
N HIS A 107 -14.61 8.02 1.26
CA HIS A 107 -15.55 9.13 1.14
C HIS A 107 -17.00 8.78 1.51
N THR A 108 -17.23 7.55 1.96
CA THR A 108 -18.51 7.11 2.53
C THR A 108 -18.91 7.96 3.75
N PRO A 109 -20.21 8.14 4.06
CA PRO A 109 -21.35 7.64 3.32
C PRO A 109 -21.69 8.49 2.08
N TYR A 110 -22.06 7.82 1.01
CA TYR A 110 -22.67 8.35 -0.20
C TYR A 110 -24.19 8.41 -0.03
N PHE A 111 -24.76 9.60 -0.21
CA PHE A 111 -26.20 9.82 -0.25
C PHE A 111 -26.54 11.02 -1.12
N LEU A 112 -27.79 11.09 -1.57
CA LEU A 112 -28.27 12.17 -2.43
C LEU A 112 -28.79 13.35 -1.60
N THR A 113 -28.72 14.54 -2.17
CA THR A 113 -29.29 15.79 -1.63
C THR A 113 -30.63 16.16 -2.28
N GLU A 114 -30.98 15.50 -3.37
CA GLU A 114 -32.29 15.55 -4.04
C GLU A 114 -32.78 14.14 -4.35
N ASP A 115 -34.10 13.95 -4.42
CA ASP A 115 -34.67 12.67 -4.79
C ASP A 115 -34.35 12.38 -6.26
N TYR A 116 -33.98 11.15 -6.57
CA TYR A 116 -33.75 10.72 -7.94
C TYR A 116 -34.82 9.74 -8.40
N THR A 117 -35.29 9.92 -9.64
CA THR A 117 -36.23 9.03 -10.32
C THR A 117 -35.81 8.91 -11.78
N SER A 118 -35.94 7.72 -12.36
CA SER A 118 -35.65 7.52 -13.78
C SER A 118 -36.54 8.40 -14.66
N LYS A 119 -35.94 8.98 -15.72
CA LYS A 119 -36.64 9.81 -16.71
C LYS A 119 -37.13 9.00 -17.93
N LYS A 120 -36.89 7.68 -17.93
CA LYS A 120 -37.30 6.78 -19.01
C LYS A 120 -38.83 6.66 -19.04
N LYS A 121 -39.43 6.96 -20.20
CA LYS A 121 -40.89 7.09 -20.37
C LYS A 121 -41.63 5.75 -20.38
N ASP A 122 -40.92 4.67 -20.67
CA ASP A 122 -41.39 3.29 -20.71
C ASP A 122 -41.62 2.70 -19.31
N ILE A 123 -41.18 3.38 -18.24
CA ILE A 123 -41.35 2.92 -16.87
C ILE A 123 -42.59 3.56 -16.24
N GLN A 124 -43.64 2.77 -16.03
CA GLN A 124 -44.89 3.26 -15.42
C GLN A 124 -44.76 3.69 -13.96
N LYS A 125 -43.90 3.02 -13.18
CA LYS A 125 -43.70 3.27 -11.74
C LYS A 125 -42.21 3.22 -11.41
N PRO A 126 -41.46 4.27 -11.78
CA PRO A 126 -40.03 4.31 -11.51
C PRO A 126 -39.77 4.35 -10.00
N LYS A 127 -38.70 3.69 -9.59
CA LYS A 127 -38.21 3.71 -8.22
C LYS A 127 -37.60 5.07 -7.91
N VAL A 128 -37.84 5.53 -6.69
CA VAL A 128 -37.34 6.81 -6.19
C VAL A 128 -36.22 6.56 -5.20
N VAL A 129 -35.01 6.96 -5.52
CA VAL A 129 -33.89 6.99 -4.56
C VAL A 129 -34.04 8.26 -3.74
N LEU A 130 -34.36 8.11 -2.45
CA LEU A 130 -34.68 9.22 -1.57
C LEU A 130 -33.41 9.96 -1.15
N LYS A 131 -33.50 11.29 -1.12
CA LYS A 131 -32.45 12.14 -0.55
C LYS A 131 -32.26 11.88 0.93
N GLN A 132 -31.04 12.12 1.42
CA GLN A 132 -30.63 12.01 2.82
C GLN A 132 -30.69 10.60 3.42
N ASN A 133 -31.21 9.62 2.68
CA ASN A 133 -31.13 8.22 3.07
C ASN A 133 -29.74 7.67 2.75
N ILE A 134 -29.16 6.97 3.71
CA ILE A 134 -27.93 6.21 3.54
C ILE A 134 -28.34 4.76 3.31
N TYR A 135 -27.95 4.21 2.18
CA TYR A 135 -28.24 2.82 1.83
C TYR A 135 -26.97 1.99 1.93
N THR A 136 -27.07 0.76 2.43
CA THR A 136 -25.95 -0.18 2.57
C THR A 136 -26.36 -1.55 2.05
N ARG A 137 -25.39 -2.39 1.68
CA ARG A 137 -25.62 -3.84 1.51
C ARG A 137 -25.07 -4.60 2.71
N ILE A 138 -25.87 -5.50 3.28
CA ILE A 138 -25.47 -6.43 4.33
C ILE A 138 -25.73 -7.84 3.83
N ASN A 139 -24.67 -8.64 3.70
CA ASN A 139 -24.72 -9.93 3.00
C ASN A 139 -25.34 -9.76 1.61
N ASP A 140 -26.43 -10.45 1.29
CA ASP A 140 -27.15 -10.38 0.02
C ASP A 140 -28.26 -9.30 0.01
N THR A 141 -28.43 -8.55 1.09
CA THR A 141 -29.60 -7.68 1.27
C THR A 141 -29.22 -6.20 1.25
N ASN A 142 -29.79 -5.47 0.29
CA ASN A 142 -29.72 -4.01 0.24
C ASN A 142 -30.70 -3.37 1.24
N THR A 143 -30.32 -2.25 1.84
CA THR A 143 -31.25 -1.37 2.58
C THR A 143 -32.44 -1.05 1.66
N PRO A 144 -33.70 -1.25 2.09
CA PRO A 144 -34.82 -0.99 1.22
C PRO A 144 -34.90 0.48 0.79
N ILE A 145 -35.22 0.73 -0.48
CA ILE A 145 -35.13 2.05 -1.11
C ILE A 145 -35.93 3.16 -0.39
N ASN A 146 -36.97 2.79 0.36
CA ASN A 146 -37.83 3.70 1.10
C ASN A 146 -37.41 3.96 2.56
N ARG A 147 -36.25 3.46 3.00
CA ARG A 147 -35.72 3.68 4.36
C ARG A 147 -34.21 3.97 4.34
N THR A 148 -33.66 4.32 5.48
CA THR A 148 -32.20 4.45 5.68
C THR A 148 -31.65 3.22 6.40
N ALA A 149 -30.34 3.01 6.30
CA ALA A 149 -29.62 1.96 6.99
C ALA A 149 -29.69 2.12 8.52
N ASP A 150 -29.42 1.03 9.22
CA ASP A 150 -29.36 1.03 10.69
C ASP A 150 -28.23 1.93 11.20
N VAL A 151 -28.43 2.50 12.40
CA VAL A 151 -27.56 3.54 12.96
C VAL A 151 -26.11 3.05 13.12
N ASP A 152 -25.90 1.79 13.50
CA ASP A 152 -24.57 1.20 13.65
C ASP A 152 -23.80 1.17 12.31
N LYS A 153 -24.50 0.95 11.20
CA LYS A 153 -23.91 0.99 9.84
C LYS A 153 -23.57 2.41 9.43
N ILE A 154 -24.46 3.36 9.72
CA ILE A 154 -24.23 4.78 9.46
C ILE A 154 -22.99 5.26 10.25
N GLU A 155 -22.91 4.94 11.55
CA GLU A 155 -21.76 5.26 12.40
C GLU A 155 -20.47 4.64 11.86
N TYR A 156 -20.51 3.38 11.42
CA TYR A 156 -19.35 2.74 10.79
C TYR A 156 -18.85 3.53 9.57
N LEU A 157 -19.74 3.94 8.66
CA LEU A 157 -19.35 4.70 7.45
C LEU A 157 -18.73 6.05 7.80
N TRP A 158 -19.22 6.73 8.83
CA TRP A 158 -18.60 7.96 9.33
C TRP A 158 -17.24 7.71 10.00
N ARG A 159 -17.13 6.66 10.82
CA ARG A 159 -15.82 6.23 11.37
C ARG A 159 -14.84 5.87 10.26
N LYS A 160 -15.33 5.30 9.16
CA LYS A 160 -14.55 5.03 7.96
C LYS A 160 -14.02 6.32 7.35
N ARG A 161 -14.91 7.29 7.13
CA ARG A 161 -14.57 8.62 6.61
C ARG A 161 -13.48 9.34 7.36
N PHE A 162 -13.57 9.30 8.69
CA PHE A 162 -12.65 10.00 9.58
C PHE A 162 -11.40 9.15 9.93
N GLY A 163 -11.25 7.95 9.37
CA GLY A 163 -10.15 7.05 9.73
C GLY A 163 -10.19 6.53 11.18
N ILE A 164 -11.30 6.74 11.90
CA ILE A 164 -11.51 6.29 13.29
C ILE A 164 -11.68 4.77 13.35
N HIS A 165 -12.14 4.15 12.26
CA HIS A 165 -12.25 2.71 12.14
C HIS A 165 -10.91 1.96 12.08
N LEU A 166 -9.83 2.66 11.74
CA LEU A 166 -8.49 2.08 11.62
C LEU A 166 -7.93 1.74 13.02
N SER A 167 -7.30 0.59 13.12
CA SER A 167 -6.45 0.22 14.25
C SER A 167 -5.27 1.19 14.38
N VAL A 168 -4.63 1.18 15.55
CA VAL A 168 -3.43 1.99 15.79
C VAL A 168 -2.33 1.65 14.77
N GLU A 169 -2.15 0.37 14.43
CA GLU A 169 -1.14 -0.07 13.44
C GLU A 169 -1.44 0.48 12.04
N GLU A 170 -2.71 0.43 11.60
CA GLU A 170 -3.12 1.00 10.30
C GLU A 170 -2.93 2.51 10.26
N LYS A 171 -3.24 3.21 11.36
CA LYS A 171 -2.98 4.66 11.47
C LYS A 171 -1.49 4.98 11.38
N VAL A 172 -0.62 4.20 12.04
CA VAL A 172 0.83 4.38 11.92
C VAL A 172 1.27 4.26 10.46
N LYS A 173 0.85 3.21 9.74
CA LYS A 173 1.22 3.07 8.31
C LYS A 173 0.76 4.25 7.48
N LEU A 174 -0.47 4.71 7.71
CA LEU A 174 -1.03 5.87 7.00
C LEU A 174 -0.22 7.14 7.27
N TYR A 175 0.07 7.44 8.54
CA TYR A 175 0.80 8.66 8.92
C TYR A 175 2.27 8.61 8.50
N LEU A 176 2.93 7.46 8.63
CA LEU A 176 4.30 7.29 8.13
C LEU A 176 4.39 7.44 6.60
N SER A 177 3.32 7.12 5.86
CA SER A 177 3.26 7.30 4.41
C SER A 177 3.07 8.76 4.00
N ASP A 178 2.54 9.60 4.90
CA ASP A 178 2.39 11.06 4.70
C ASP A 178 3.65 11.80 5.19
N ILE A 179 4.74 11.60 4.44
CA ILE A 179 6.09 12.05 4.81
C ILE A 179 6.13 13.55 5.09
N GLU A 180 5.46 14.38 4.30
CA GLU A 180 5.54 15.86 4.36
C GLU A 180 4.98 16.47 5.67
N ASN A 181 4.12 15.73 6.38
CA ASN A 181 3.49 16.19 7.62
C ASN A 181 4.24 15.77 8.89
N TRP A 182 5.39 15.11 8.77
CA TRP A 182 6.28 14.90 9.90
C TRP A 182 7.09 16.16 10.21
N VAL A 183 7.38 16.36 11.50
CA VAL A 183 8.17 17.47 11.99
C VAL A 183 9.25 16.91 12.91
N TYR A 184 10.50 17.28 12.65
CA TYR A 184 11.62 17.00 13.54
C TYR A 184 11.75 18.11 14.59
N ASP A 185 11.81 17.72 15.87
CA ASP A 185 12.04 18.60 17.03
C ASP A 185 13.45 18.33 17.56
N ASP A 186 14.38 19.22 17.20
CA ASP A 186 15.80 19.19 17.59
C ASP A 186 15.99 19.18 19.11
N GLU A 187 15.21 19.99 19.84
CA GLU A 187 15.37 20.14 21.30
C GLU A 187 15.04 18.83 22.04
N ARG A 188 14.06 18.10 21.52
CA ARG A 188 13.60 16.84 22.13
C ARG A 188 14.24 15.60 21.49
N ALA A 189 14.86 15.76 20.33
CA ALA A 189 15.34 14.69 19.46
C ALA A 189 14.24 13.68 19.12
N ILE A 190 13.06 14.19 18.75
CA ILE A 190 11.89 13.39 18.35
C ILE A 190 11.38 13.84 16.98
N LEU A 191 10.66 12.95 16.29
CA LEU A 191 9.76 13.33 15.22
C LEU A 191 8.33 13.14 15.68
N TYR A 192 7.44 14.05 15.31
CA TYR A 192 6.01 13.90 15.55
C TYR A 192 5.20 14.21 14.29
N TYR A 193 4.04 13.58 14.18
CA TYR A 193 3.14 13.80 13.06
C TYR A 193 2.28 15.05 13.31
N ARG A 194 2.35 16.06 12.43
CA ARG A 194 1.76 17.39 12.65
C ARG A 194 0.26 17.36 12.97
N MET A 195 -0.49 16.46 12.33
CA MET A 195 -1.95 16.38 12.49
C MET A 195 -2.38 15.56 13.70
N GLU A 196 -1.50 14.73 14.24
CA GLU A 196 -1.72 13.96 15.48
C GLU A 196 -0.40 13.84 16.24
N PRO A 197 0.01 14.87 17.00
CA PRO A 197 1.32 14.93 17.65
C PRO A 197 1.57 13.84 18.71
N MET A 198 0.53 13.08 19.08
CA MET A 198 0.66 11.89 19.93
C MET A 198 1.31 10.71 19.22
N PHE A 199 1.41 10.73 17.89
CA PHE A 199 2.25 9.81 17.13
C PHE A 199 3.67 10.38 17.02
N THR A 200 4.64 9.64 17.54
CA THR A 200 6.05 10.05 17.57
C THR A 200 6.98 8.94 17.10
N ILE A 201 8.14 9.35 16.57
CA ILE A 201 9.32 8.50 16.36
C ILE A 201 10.39 9.07 17.29
N GLU A 202 10.87 8.26 18.23
CA GLU A 202 11.77 8.73 19.28
C GLU A 202 12.99 7.83 19.36
N ILE A 203 14.17 8.41 19.57
CA ILE A 203 15.36 7.63 19.89
C ILE A 203 15.28 7.18 21.35
N LYS A 204 15.39 5.87 21.57
CA LYS A 204 15.28 5.24 22.88
C LYS A 204 16.44 5.70 23.76
N ARG A 205 16.10 6.34 24.87
CA ARG A 205 17.07 6.76 25.88
C ARG A 205 17.46 5.55 26.72
N VAL A 206 18.67 5.05 26.49
CA VAL A 206 19.30 3.96 27.23
C VAL A 206 20.45 4.49 28.10
N ASP A 207 20.77 3.77 29.18
CA ASP A 207 21.88 4.14 30.06
C ASP A 207 23.26 3.91 29.40
N TYR A 208 24.32 4.40 30.03
CA TYR A 208 25.68 4.37 29.46
C TYR A 208 26.19 2.94 29.18
N GLU A 209 25.87 1.97 30.03
CA GLU A 209 26.31 0.59 29.87
C GLU A 209 25.56 -0.10 28.72
N GLU A 210 24.26 0.17 28.60
CA GLU A 210 23.46 -0.32 27.48
C GLU A 210 23.91 0.33 26.16
N LYS A 211 24.24 1.63 26.13
CA LYS A 211 24.84 2.30 24.96
C LYS A 211 26.13 1.63 24.50
N LYS A 212 27.01 1.25 25.43
CA LYS A 212 28.29 0.57 25.12
C LYS A 212 28.10 -0.83 24.54
N CYS A 213 26.99 -1.49 24.88
CA CYS A 213 26.60 -2.76 24.26
C CYS A 213 26.02 -2.56 22.85
N GLN A 214 25.24 -1.50 22.63
CA GLN A 214 24.69 -1.15 21.31
C GLN A 214 25.78 -0.73 20.30
N SER A 215 26.82 -0.03 20.77
CA SER A 215 27.95 0.44 19.95
C SER A 215 28.86 -0.65 19.37
N LYS A 216 28.54 -1.94 19.54
CA LYS A 216 29.28 -3.07 18.95
C LYS A 216 28.71 -3.54 17.61
N ARG A 217 27.54 -3.04 17.21
CA ARG A 217 26.93 -3.34 15.91
C ARG A 217 27.63 -2.52 14.85
N SER A 218 27.99 -3.12 13.72
CA SER A 218 28.58 -2.44 12.58
C SER A 218 28.28 -3.20 11.30
N GLU A 219 28.19 -2.49 10.18
CA GLU A 219 28.05 -3.02 8.84
C GLU A 219 29.07 -2.36 7.90
N PHE A 220 29.34 -2.97 6.74
CA PHE A 220 30.32 -2.41 5.80
C PHE A 220 30.00 -0.96 5.42
N TYR A 221 28.71 -0.61 5.30
CA TYR A 221 28.29 0.70 4.81
C TYR A 221 28.60 1.83 5.78
N ASP A 222 28.84 1.54 7.06
CA ASP A 222 29.28 2.52 8.05
C ASP A 222 30.60 3.18 7.58
N GLN A 223 31.48 2.38 6.96
CA GLN A 223 32.77 2.84 6.42
C GLN A 223 32.64 3.64 5.11
N LEU A 224 31.46 3.65 4.46
CA LEU A 224 31.29 4.41 3.21
C LEU A 224 31.23 5.92 3.46
N MET A 225 30.82 6.35 4.66
CA MET A 225 30.53 7.75 4.99
C MET A 225 31.50 8.34 6.02
N ILE A 226 32.47 7.56 6.48
CA ILE A 226 33.34 7.92 7.60
C ILE A 226 34.74 8.24 7.09
N LYS A 227 35.31 9.38 7.54
CA LYS A 227 36.76 9.56 7.47
C LYS A 227 37.39 8.66 8.51
N LYS A 228 38.51 8.01 8.17
CA LYS A 228 39.26 7.15 9.09
C LYS A 228 39.47 7.82 10.46
N GLY A 229 38.74 7.37 11.48
CA GLY A 229 38.79 7.90 12.85
C GLY A 229 37.49 8.54 13.37
N ASP A 230 36.52 8.84 12.50
CA ASP A 230 35.18 9.29 12.92
C ASP A 230 34.31 8.07 13.30
N GLY A 231 33.43 8.23 14.28
CA GLY A 231 32.55 7.16 14.77
C GLY A 231 31.21 7.14 14.05
N PHE A 232 30.63 5.95 13.90
CA PHE A 232 29.19 5.73 13.73
C PHE A 232 28.59 5.33 15.07
N THR A 233 27.27 5.44 15.19
CA THR A 233 26.57 4.94 16.38
C THR A 233 25.20 4.47 15.99
N TRP A 234 24.89 3.24 16.39
CA TRP A 234 23.56 2.68 16.24
C TRP A 234 22.80 2.87 17.54
N GLU A 235 21.59 3.41 17.44
CA GLU A 235 20.66 3.55 18.56
C GLU A 235 19.30 2.95 18.18
N GLU A 236 18.54 2.48 19.17
CA GLU A 236 17.18 1.99 18.92
C GLU A 236 16.22 3.18 18.84
N PHE A 237 15.34 3.20 17.84
CA PHE A 237 14.19 4.10 17.80
C PHE A 237 12.90 3.36 18.08
N GLU A 238 11.92 4.09 18.61
CA GLU A 238 10.58 3.61 18.94
C GLU A 238 9.55 4.45 18.18
N ILE A 239 8.61 3.79 17.51
CA ILE A 239 7.37 4.43 17.05
C ILE A 239 6.37 4.32 18.19
N LYS A 240 5.82 5.45 18.63
CA LYS A 240 4.87 5.52 19.73
C LYS A 240 3.54 6.13 19.31
N TYR A 241 2.50 5.69 19.98
CA TYR A 241 1.21 6.39 20.05
C TYR A 241 0.82 6.54 21.51
N ALA A 242 0.63 7.78 21.97
CA ALA A 242 0.27 8.06 23.35
C ALA A 242 1.17 7.32 24.38
N ASN A 243 2.48 7.35 24.13
CA ASN A 243 3.53 6.67 24.92
C ASN A 243 3.52 5.14 24.88
N ILE A 244 2.63 4.50 24.13
CA ILE A 244 2.67 3.06 23.89
C ILE A 244 3.60 2.80 22.70
N VAL A 245 4.62 1.97 22.91
CA VAL A 245 5.55 1.53 21.87
C VAL A 245 4.84 0.55 20.94
N ILE A 246 4.81 0.87 19.65
CA ILE A 246 4.16 0.08 18.60
C ILE A 246 5.18 -0.74 17.84
N TYR A 247 6.36 -0.16 17.61
CA TYR A 247 7.40 -0.75 16.80
C TYR A 247 8.75 -0.21 17.27
N THR A 248 9.79 -1.05 17.22
CA THR A 248 11.16 -0.64 17.44
C THR A 248 12.04 -1.16 16.32
N HIS A 249 13.07 -0.38 15.98
CA HIS A 249 14.13 -0.75 15.04
C HIS A 249 15.35 0.13 15.29
N TRP A 250 16.42 -0.05 14.52
CA TRP A 250 17.67 0.68 14.71
C TRP A 250 17.77 1.87 13.77
N VAL A 251 18.33 2.97 14.26
CA VAL A 251 18.88 4.06 13.46
C VAL A 251 20.40 4.01 13.50
N ASP A 252 21.02 4.56 12.47
CA ASP A 252 22.46 4.75 12.39
C ASP A 252 22.78 6.21 12.11
N TYR A 253 23.70 6.75 12.91
CA TYR A 253 24.29 8.06 12.76
C TYR A 253 25.58 7.96 11.94
N LEU A 254 25.54 8.49 10.72
CA LEU A 254 26.65 8.45 9.75
C LEU A 254 27.35 9.81 9.64
N ASP A 255 28.64 9.79 9.25
CA ASP A 255 29.49 10.98 9.05
C ASP A 255 29.43 11.93 10.26
N GLY A 256 29.69 11.40 11.46
CA GLY A 256 29.67 12.17 12.70
C GLY A 256 28.29 12.71 13.09
N GLY A 257 27.20 12.06 12.62
CA GLY A 257 25.82 12.46 12.91
C GLY A 257 25.22 13.44 11.90
N ARG A 258 25.91 13.75 10.80
CA ARG A 258 25.36 14.55 9.69
C ARG A 258 24.24 13.87 8.95
N TYR A 259 24.17 12.54 9.00
CA TYR A 259 23.06 11.79 8.43
C TYR A 259 22.52 10.82 9.46
N MET A 260 21.21 10.62 9.42
CA MET A 260 20.53 9.61 10.21
C MET A 260 19.66 8.78 9.28
N ILE A 261 19.86 7.47 9.30
CA ILE A 261 19.07 6.52 8.52
C ILE A 261 18.43 5.51 9.46
N ALA A 262 17.29 4.94 9.06
CA ALA A 262 16.89 3.69 9.66
C ALA A 262 17.80 2.60 9.10
N VAL A 263 18.39 1.78 9.96
CA VAL A 263 19.30 0.70 9.58
C VAL A 263 18.62 -0.17 8.51
N PRO A 264 19.22 -0.32 7.30
CA PRO A 264 18.70 -1.17 6.24
C PRO A 264 18.38 -2.58 6.73
N GLN A 265 17.34 -3.19 6.15
CA GLN A 265 17.10 -4.60 6.41
C GLN A 265 18.13 -5.43 5.64
N HIS A 266 18.60 -6.49 6.29
CA HIS A 266 19.57 -7.42 5.72
C HIS A 266 18.96 -8.81 5.61
N LYS A 267 19.12 -9.47 4.46
CA LYS A 267 18.74 -10.87 4.25
C LYS A 267 19.87 -11.64 3.57
N ILE A 268 20.26 -12.74 4.20
CA ILE A 268 21.30 -13.62 3.67
C ILE A 268 20.67 -14.66 2.75
N ILE A 269 21.26 -14.81 1.56
CA ILE A 269 21.01 -15.91 0.63
C ILE A 269 22.19 -16.88 0.67
N SER A 270 21.91 -18.17 0.68
CA SER A 270 22.93 -19.23 0.64
C SER A 270 22.64 -20.22 -0.48
N ASN A 271 23.67 -20.69 -1.20
CA ASN A 271 23.51 -21.78 -2.17
C ASN A 271 23.50 -23.16 -1.48
N LYS A 272 22.58 -23.37 -0.52
CA LYS A 272 22.42 -24.62 0.27
C LYS A 272 23.72 -25.11 0.94
N SER A 273 24.71 -24.23 1.07
CA SER A 273 26.03 -24.49 1.64
C SER A 273 26.15 -23.80 2.99
N VAL A 274 26.83 -24.45 3.93
CA VAL A 274 27.07 -23.92 5.30
C VAL A 274 28.37 -23.10 5.35
N ARG A 275 29.05 -22.93 4.21
CA ARG A 275 30.30 -22.18 4.17
C ARG A 275 30.03 -20.67 4.07
N ARG A 276 30.73 -19.89 4.90
CA ARG A 276 30.57 -18.42 4.97
C ARG A 276 30.91 -17.70 3.66
N ASP A 277 31.76 -18.28 2.82
CA ASP A 277 32.14 -17.75 1.50
C ASP A 277 31.04 -17.92 0.42
N GLU A 278 29.93 -18.59 0.75
CA GLU A 278 28.76 -18.75 -0.13
C GLU A 278 27.48 -18.14 0.45
N MET A 279 27.63 -17.19 1.37
CA MET A 279 26.56 -16.38 1.95
C MET A 279 26.60 -14.98 1.32
N TYR A 280 25.48 -14.56 0.73
CA TYR A 280 25.37 -13.27 0.04
C TYR A 280 24.31 -12.41 0.71
N GLY A 281 24.72 -11.22 1.17
CA GLY A 281 23.84 -10.28 1.88
C GLY A 281 23.07 -9.36 0.93
N ILE A 282 21.75 -9.35 1.04
CA ILE A 282 20.89 -8.35 0.41
C ILE A 282 20.62 -7.24 1.43
N TYR A 283 20.90 -5.99 1.06
CA TYR A 283 20.60 -4.81 1.84
C TYR A 283 19.47 -4.03 1.18
N TYR A 284 18.40 -3.76 1.92
CA TYR A 284 17.19 -3.21 1.33
C TYR A 284 16.33 -2.38 2.27
N TYR A 285 15.47 -1.54 1.67
CA TYR A 285 14.29 -0.97 2.28
C TYR A 285 13.04 -1.57 1.62
N ASP A 286 12.02 -1.87 2.43
CA ASP A 286 10.67 -2.15 1.92
C ASP A 286 9.80 -0.93 2.19
N ASN A 287 9.47 -0.22 1.11
CA ASN A 287 8.75 1.04 1.13
C ASN A 287 7.28 0.91 1.57
N SER A 288 6.80 -0.31 1.85
CA SER A 288 5.48 -0.59 2.41
C SER A 288 5.48 -0.85 3.93
N ASN A 289 6.66 -1.01 4.54
CA ASN A 289 6.78 -1.34 5.96
C ASN A 289 7.22 -0.14 6.81
N PHE A 290 7.15 -0.28 8.13
CA PHE A 290 7.50 0.78 9.08
C PHE A 290 8.94 1.28 8.94
N GLN A 291 9.91 0.37 8.79
CA GLN A 291 11.32 0.71 8.69
C GLN A 291 11.63 1.53 7.43
N GLY A 292 11.09 1.14 6.27
CA GLY A 292 11.28 1.86 5.02
C GLY A 292 10.63 3.24 5.03
N LEU A 293 9.41 3.34 5.57
CA LEU A 293 8.72 4.62 5.69
C LEU A 293 9.42 5.57 6.68
N VAL A 294 9.86 5.07 7.85
CA VAL A 294 10.66 5.86 8.78
C VAL A 294 11.95 6.35 8.13
N ASN A 295 12.66 5.49 7.39
CA ASN A 295 13.87 5.91 6.69
C ASN A 295 13.64 7.11 5.75
N LYS A 296 12.53 7.10 5.00
CA LYS A 296 12.17 8.22 4.13
C LYS A 296 11.93 9.50 4.91
N ILE A 297 11.23 9.40 6.05
CA ILE A 297 11.00 10.54 6.94
C ILE A 297 12.32 11.08 7.49
N LEU A 298 13.22 10.20 7.93
CA LEU A 298 14.52 10.63 8.47
C LEU A 298 15.36 11.34 7.41
N ILE A 299 15.45 10.77 6.21
CA ILE A 299 16.15 11.41 5.08
C ILE A 299 15.52 12.77 4.77
N GLU A 300 14.20 12.92 4.89
CA GLU A 300 13.47 14.14 4.52
C GLU A 300 13.38 15.20 5.62
N HIS A 301 13.53 14.86 6.89
CA HIS A 301 13.25 15.79 8.00
C HIS A 301 14.37 15.91 9.03
N TYR A 302 15.33 14.98 9.06
CA TYR A 302 16.49 15.13 9.92
C TYR A 302 17.34 16.33 9.45
N PRO A 303 17.82 17.21 10.37
CA PRO A 303 18.52 18.46 10.04
C PRO A 303 19.97 18.27 9.54
N GLY A 304 20.24 17.17 8.85
CA GLY A 304 21.54 16.78 8.32
C GLY A 304 22.01 17.55 7.08
N ASP A 305 23.25 17.26 6.67
CA ASP A 305 23.86 17.80 5.44
C ASP A 305 23.27 17.13 4.17
N SER A 306 23.70 17.57 2.97
CA SER A 306 23.15 17.22 1.64
C SER A 306 22.69 15.75 1.49
N ARG A 307 21.36 15.57 1.50
CA ARG A 307 20.66 14.29 1.34
C ARG A 307 21.00 13.58 0.03
N GLU A 308 21.37 14.36 -0.98
CA GLU A 308 21.77 13.87 -2.31
C GLU A 308 23.03 13.01 -2.24
N ILE A 309 23.98 13.36 -1.37
CA ILE A 309 25.22 12.60 -1.18
C ILE A 309 24.90 11.23 -0.58
N LEU A 310 24.12 11.21 0.51
CA LEU A 310 23.66 9.98 1.14
C LEU A 310 22.92 9.08 0.15
N LYS A 311 21.92 9.64 -0.56
CA LYS A 311 21.15 8.93 -1.60
C LYS A 311 22.09 8.38 -2.68
N SER A 312 23.07 9.15 -3.16
CA SER A 312 24.00 8.71 -4.19
C SER A 312 24.86 7.52 -3.72
N ILE A 313 25.31 7.52 -2.47
CA ILE A 313 26.19 6.46 -1.94
C ILE A 313 25.39 5.18 -1.66
N PHE A 314 24.24 5.31 -1.00
CA PHE A 314 23.39 4.16 -0.66
C PHE A 314 22.72 3.56 -1.90
N ASN A 315 22.47 4.37 -2.94
CA ASN A 315 21.98 3.88 -4.23
C ASN A 315 23.00 2.98 -4.96
N ASP A 316 24.23 2.81 -4.51
CA ASP A 316 25.15 1.87 -5.16
C ASP A 316 24.81 0.40 -4.82
N PHE A 317 24.21 0.14 -3.66
CA PHE A 317 24.03 -1.23 -3.14
C PHE A 317 22.67 -1.52 -2.51
N ILE A 318 21.94 -0.51 -2.04
CA ILE A 318 20.61 -0.71 -1.43
C ILE A 318 19.55 -0.89 -2.51
N ILE A 319 18.69 -1.89 -2.29
CA ILE A 319 17.49 -2.10 -3.10
C ILE A 319 16.27 -1.52 -2.38
N GLU A 320 15.48 -0.73 -3.07
CA GLU A 320 14.19 -0.26 -2.57
C GLU A 320 13.06 -1.09 -3.20
N PHE A 321 12.41 -1.93 -2.40
CA PHE A 321 11.23 -2.69 -2.83
C PHE A 321 9.96 -1.88 -2.57
N ASN A 322 8.99 -1.97 -3.47
CA ASN A 322 7.67 -1.37 -3.29
C ASN A 322 6.81 -2.15 -2.28
N SER A 323 7.11 -3.45 -2.11
CA SER A 323 6.39 -4.31 -1.16
C SER A 323 7.19 -5.54 -0.76
N GLY A 324 6.84 -6.13 0.39
CA GLY A 324 7.36 -7.43 0.80
C GLY A 324 7.03 -8.57 -0.19
N THR A 325 6.04 -8.43 -1.06
CA THR A 325 5.75 -9.38 -2.14
C THR A 325 6.81 -9.32 -3.24
N GLU A 326 7.22 -8.11 -3.62
CA GLU A 326 8.30 -7.89 -4.59
C GLU A 326 9.62 -8.46 -4.07
N LEU A 327 9.96 -8.17 -2.80
CA LEU A 327 11.12 -8.76 -2.13
C LEU A 327 11.09 -10.30 -2.20
N LYS A 328 9.96 -10.93 -1.88
CA LYS A 328 9.84 -12.40 -1.92
C LYS A 328 10.06 -12.95 -3.33
N LYS A 329 9.50 -12.30 -4.35
CA LYS A 329 9.70 -12.71 -5.75
C LYS A 329 11.16 -12.57 -6.18
N PHE A 330 11.80 -11.46 -5.82
CA PHE A 330 13.20 -11.23 -6.16
C PHE A 330 14.14 -12.20 -5.43
N VAL A 331 13.90 -12.48 -4.14
CA VAL A 331 14.65 -13.51 -3.40
C VAL A 331 14.51 -14.87 -4.09
N ASN A 332 13.29 -15.27 -4.49
CA ASN A 332 13.07 -16.52 -5.23
C ASN A 332 13.79 -16.54 -6.59
N PHE A 333 13.91 -15.38 -7.25
CA PHE A 333 14.70 -15.24 -8.47
C PHE A 333 16.18 -15.46 -8.17
N LEU A 334 16.73 -14.80 -7.15
CA LEU A 334 18.14 -14.96 -6.77
C LEU A 334 18.48 -16.36 -6.31
N ASP A 335 17.63 -17.03 -5.52
CA ASP A 335 17.85 -18.41 -5.08
C ASP A 335 18.03 -19.38 -6.26
N LYS A 336 17.31 -19.14 -7.37
CA LYS A 336 17.42 -19.93 -8.60
C LYS A 336 18.63 -19.54 -9.47
N ASN A 337 19.20 -18.38 -9.23
CA ASN A 337 20.22 -17.76 -10.10
C ASN A 337 21.48 -17.34 -9.32
N VAL A 338 21.71 -17.89 -8.13
CA VAL A 338 22.81 -17.48 -7.23
C VAL A 338 24.19 -17.62 -7.88
N GLU A 339 24.36 -18.60 -8.79
CA GLU A 339 25.59 -18.81 -9.56
C GLU A 339 25.96 -17.63 -10.46
N LEU A 340 25.01 -16.74 -10.79
CA LEU A 340 25.31 -15.50 -11.52
C LEU A 340 26.25 -14.58 -10.71
N LEU A 341 26.15 -14.57 -9.38
CA LEU A 341 27.00 -13.75 -8.52
C LEU A 341 28.48 -14.13 -8.57
N LYS A 342 28.77 -15.40 -8.92
CA LYS A 342 30.14 -15.94 -9.07
C LYS A 342 30.78 -15.60 -10.42
N ASN A 343 29.99 -15.18 -11.41
CA ASN A 343 30.50 -14.89 -12.76
C ASN A 343 30.79 -13.40 -12.93
N ASP A 344 31.98 -12.94 -12.56
CA ASP A 344 32.37 -11.53 -12.67
C ASP A 344 32.23 -10.94 -14.08
N LYS A 345 32.30 -11.77 -15.13
CA LYS A 345 32.22 -11.31 -16.53
C LYS A 345 30.88 -10.70 -16.92
N ILE A 346 29.81 -10.96 -16.17
CA ILE A 346 28.49 -10.39 -16.46
C ILE A 346 28.27 -9.01 -15.85
N PHE A 347 29.17 -8.57 -14.96
CA PHE A 347 29.04 -7.30 -14.26
C PHE A 347 29.92 -6.22 -14.90
N PRO A 348 29.43 -4.98 -15.03
CA PRO A 348 30.27 -3.85 -15.40
C PRO A 348 31.41 -3.65 -14.40
N LYS A 349 32.55 -3.12 -14.87
CA LYS A 349 33.72 -2.86 -14.02
C LYS A 349 33.36 -2.03 -12.78
N LEU A 350 32.53 -1.00 -12.94
CA LEU A 350 32.07 -0.14 -11.85
C LEU A 350 31.36 -0.90 -10.71
N VAL A 351 30.68 -2.01 -11.02
CA VAL A 351 30.02 -2.87 -10.02
C VAL A 351 31.04 -3.67 -9.21
N LEU A 352 32.15 -4.05 -9.84
CA LEU A 352 33.24 -4.83 -9.25
C LEU A 352 34.28 -3.97 -8.51
N ASP A 353 34.27 -2.66 -8.75
CA ASP A 353 35.20 -1.72 -8.13
C ASP A 353 34.96 -1.65 -6.62
N ARG A 354 36.03 -1.91 -5.86
CA ARG A 354 36.08 -1.76 -4.40
C ARG A 354 36.33 -0.31 -4.03
N LYS A 355 35.88 0.11 -2.85
CA LYS A 355 36.29 1.39 -2.26
C LYS A 355 37.60 1.17 -1.47
N TYR A 356 38.65 1.90 -1.84
CA TYR A 356 40.05 1.64 -1.44
C TYR A 356 40.38 1.85 0.05
N GLU A 357 39.42 2.24 0.88
CA GLU A 357 39.63 2.54 2.31
C GLU A 357 38.93 1.56 3.27
N MET A 358 38.21 0.57 2.74
CA MET A 358 37.51 -0.45 3.53
C MET A 358 38.42 -1.65 3.85
N GLU A 359 38.14 -2.34 4.95
CA GLU A 359 38.78 -3.63 5.21
C GLU A 359 38.41 -4.66 4.13
N ASP A 360 39.28 -5.65 3.90
CA ASP A 360 39.11 -6.61 2.79
C ASP A 360 37.78 -7.37 2.85
N PHE A 361 37.30 -7.69 4.05
CA PHE A 361 36.02 -8.37 4.25
C PHE A 361 34.84 -7.47 3.85
N ASP A 362 34.80 -6.23 4.35
CA ASP A 362 33.76 -5.25 4.06
C ASP A 362 33.75 -4.85 2.58
N ALA A 363 34.92 -4.76 1.96
CA ALA A 363 35.04 -4.48 0.53
C ALA A 363 34.45 -5.61 -0.33
N ILE A 364 34.56 -6.87 0.11
CA ILE A 364 33.93 -8.02 -0.58
C ILE A 364 32.41 -7.94 -0.42
N GLU A 365 31.90 -7.69 0.78
CA GLU A 365 30.48 -7.60 1.05
C GLU A 365 29.82 -6.45 0.27
N TYR A 366 30.48 -5.29 0.22
CA TYR A 366 30.04 -4.16 -0.58
C TYR A 366 29.91 -4.52 -2.07
N VAL A 367 30.92 -5.18 -2.66
CA VAL A 367 30.87 -5.62 -4.07
C VAL A 367 29.74 -6.64 -4.29
N VAL A 368 29.52 -7.55 -3.35
CA VAL A 368 28.41 -8.50 -3.41
C VAL A 368 27.06 -7.78 -3.41
N ALA A 369 26.86 -6.81 -2.50
CA ALA A 369 25.63 -6.03 -2.43
C ALA A 369 25.38 -5.25 -3.74
N LYS A 370 26.43 -4.65 -4.32
CA LYS A 370 26.36 -4.00 -5.64
C LYS A 370 25.97 -4.96 -6.76
N LYS A 371 26.55 -6.17 -6.80
CA LYS A 371 26.19 -7.20 -7.79
C LYS A 371 24.72 -7.61 -7.68
N ILE A 372 24.23 -7.81 -6.47
CA ILE A 372 22.83 -8.15 -6.20
C ILE A 372 21.90 -7.04 -6.68
N LYS A 373 22.20 -5.78 -6.32
CA LYS A 373 21.46 -4.62 -6.82
C LYS A 373 21.46 -4.55 -8.34
N TRP A 374 22.63 -4.75 -8.97
CA TRP A 374 22.73 -4.76 -10.42
C TRP A 374 21.85 -5.83 -11.06
N LEU A 375 21.80 -7.05 -10.49
CA LEU A 375 20.90 -8.12 -10.96
C LEU A 375 19.43 -7.75 -10.80
N TYR A 376 19.05 -7.11 -9.69
CA TYR A 376 17.70 -6.61 -9.49
C TYR A 376 17.30 -5.66 -10.62
N GLU A 377 18.10 -4.62 -10.87
CA GLU A 377 17.79 -3.57 -11.85
C GLU A 377 17.89 -4.04 -13.31
N ASN A 378 18.86 -4.91 -13.62
CA ASN A 378 19.22 -5.23 -15.01
C ASN A 378 18.75 -6.59 -15.48
N ARG A 379 18.33 -7.48 -14.58
CA ARG A 379 17.83 -8.82 -14.92
C ARG A 379 16.43 -9.04 -14.41
N TYR A 380 16.17 -8.82 -13.12
CA TYR A 380 14.87 -9.11 -12.53
C TYR A 380 13.77 -8.17 -13.04
N LEU A 381 13.97 -6.84 -12.94
CA LEU A 381 12.98 -5.85 -13.37
C LEU A 381 12.71 -5.83 -14.88
N LYS A 382 13.51 -6.54 -15.69
CA LYS A 382 13.27 -6.71 -17.14
C LYS A 382 12.45 -7.95 -17.48
N LEU A 383 12.20 -8.83 -16.50
CA LEU A 383 11.40 -10.05 -16.65
C LEU A 383 9.95 -9.88 -16.16
N GLU A 384 9.72 -8.91 -15.27
CA GLU A 384 8.38 -8.41 -14.91
C GLU A 384 7.92 -7.35 -15.91
#